data_AF-A0A378BC83-F1
#
_entry.id   AF-A0A378BC83-F1
#
_cell.length_a   1.000
_cell.length_b   1.000
_cell.length_c   1.000
_cell.angle_alpha   90.00
_cell.angle_beta   90.00
_cell.angle_gamma   90.00
#
_symmetry.space_group_name_H-M   'P 1'
#
loop_
_entity.id
_entity.type
_entity.pdbx_description
1 polymer ?
#
loop_
_entity_poly.entity_id
_entity_poly.type
_entity_poly.pdbx_seq_one_letter_code
_entity_poly.pdbx_strand_id
1 'polypeptide(L)'
;MSLDTVPEPLTRMKAQLTALAMEKQALLEDIALGNSARGDRLAAIEQEEIRLILALDTLETQYGQELQLTEALLACRRDISRQAEISDLQTALIAVQQGNPLLGLDVDVRTVATVIADWTGVPLSSLMKDEQTELLSLEESLGKRVVGQEAALSAIARRLRAAKTGLTPENGPQGCSCWSGRAAPAKRKRRSPWPMRCSAARKR
;
A
#
# COMPACT_ATOMS: atom_id res chain seq x y z
N MET A 1 -10.75 8.97 -3.24
CA MET A 1 -12.08 8.75 -2.67
C MET A 1 -12.88 10.00 -2.93
N SER A 2 -14.00 9.91 -3.65
CA SER A 2 -14.94 11.03 -3.69
C SER A 2 -15.52 11.20 -2.28
N LEU A 3 -15.88 12.42 -1.90
CA LEU A 3 -16.58 12.69 -0.63
C LEU A 3 -17.91 11.92 -0.51
N ASP A 4 -18.37 11.33 -1.62
CA ASP A 4 -19.64 10.61 -1.74
C ASP A 4 -19.57 9.15 -1.27
N THR A 5 -18.37 8.60 -1.03
CA THR A 5 -18.22 7.20 -0.59
C THR A 5 -18.12 7.10 0.93
N VAL A 6 -19.02 6.33 1.54
CA VAL A 6 -18.99 6.04 2.98
C VAL A 6 -17.69 5.30 3.34
N PRO A 7 -16.96 5.73 4.39
CA PRO A 7 -15.75 5.03 4.85
C PRO A 7 -15.96 3.54 5.12
N GLU A 8 -14.97 2.73 4.72
CA GLU A 8 -15.00 1.28 4.93
C GLU A 8 -15.24 0.85 6.40
N PRO A 9 -14.64 1.50 7.43
CA PRO A 9 -14.88 1.12 8.82
C PRO A 9 -16.35 1.24 9.23
N LEU A 10 -17.03 2.29 8.79
CA LEU A 10 -18.46 2.52 9.06
C LEU A 10 -19.32 1.48 8.35
N THR A 11 -19.08 1.25 7.07
CA THR A 11 -19.80 0.23 6.29
C THR A 11 -19.62 -1.16 6.90
N ARG A 12 -18.40 -1.50 7.33
CA ARG A 12 -18.09 -2.79 7.97
C ARG A 12 -18.82 -2.95 9.30
N MET A 13 -18.80 -1.95 10.17
CA MET A 13 -19.51 -2.02 11.46
C MET A 13 -21.03 -2.13 11.28
N LYS A 14 -21.60 -1.38 10.33
CA LYS A 14 -23.02 -1.48 9.98
C LYS A 14 -23.38 -2.89 9.48
N ALA A 15 -22.54 -3.48 8.63
CA ALA A 15 -22.73 -4.86 8.16
C ALA A 15 -22.60 -5.91 9.28
N GLN A 16 -21.74 -5.67 10.28
CA GLN A 16 -21.66 -6.54 11.46
C GLN A 16 -22.92 -6.47 12.32
N LEU A 17 -23.47 -5.27 12.54
CA LEU A 17 -24.74 -5.10 13.25
C LEU A 17 -25.90 -5.78 12.53
N THR A 18 -25.99 -5.67 11.20
CA THR A 18 -27.04 -6.38 10.45
C THR A 18 -26.90 -7.90 10.55
N ALA A 19 -25.66 -8.42 10.52
CA ALA A 19 -25.42 -9.84 10.71
C ALA A 19 -25.81 -10.34 12.10
N LEU A 20 -25.47 -9.59 13.17
CA LEU A 20 -25.86 -9.93 14.54
C LEU A 20 -27.38 -9.85 14.73
N ALA A 21 -28.04 -8.86 14.13
CA ALA A 21 -29.50 -8.75 14.16
C ALA A 21 -30.19 -9.96 13.51
N MET A 22 -29.65 -10.46 12.39
CA MET A 22 -30.15 -11.68 11.74
C MET A 22 -29.91 -12.92 12.62
N GLU A 23 -28.74 -13.05 13.25
CA GLU A 23 -28.45 -14.14 14.18
C GLU A 23 -29.41 -14.12 15.37
N LYS A 24 -29.61 -12.95 15.98
CA LYS A 24 -30.56 -12.73 17.07
C LYS A 24 -31.97 -13.19 16.71
N GLN A 25 -32.45 -12.80 15.53
CA GLN A 25 -33.78 -13.18 15.04
C GLN A 25 -33.91 -14.70 14.88
N ALA A 26 -32.93 -15.36 14.26
CA ALA A 26 -32.95 -16.82 14.09
C ALA A 26 -32.93 -17.56 15.44
N LEU A 27 -32.19 -17.05 16.44
CA LEU A 27 -32.16 -17.62 17.78
C LEU A 27 -33.50 -17.47 18.49
N LEU A 28 -34.18 -16.33 18.35
CA LEU A 28 -35.50 -16.10 18.94
C LEU A 28 -36.55 -17.03 18.33
N GLU A 29 -36.50 -17.26 17.02
CA GLU A 29 -37.38 -18.21 16.33
C GLU A 29 -37.17 -19.64 16.83
N ASP A 30 -35.92 -20.08 16.99
CA ASP A 30 -35.60 -21.40 17.53
C ASP A 30 -36.04 -21.57 18.99
N ILE A 31 -35.94 -20.52 19.81
CA ILE A 31 -36.47 -20.51 21.19
C ILE A 31 -37.99 -20.63 21.17
N ALA A 32 -38.68 -19.93 20.27
CA ALA A 32 -40.14 -20.01 20.12
C ALA A 32 -40.61 -21.41 19.70
N LEU A 33 -39.78 -22.15 18.95
CA LEU A 33 -40.00 -23.55 18.59
C LEU A 33 -39.67 -24.54 19.74
N GLY A 34 -39.24 -24.03 20.90
CA GLY A 34 -39.00 -24.83 22.11
C GLY A 34 -37.53 -25.17 22.39
N ASN A 35 -36.57 -24.62 21.65
CA ASN A 35 -35.13 -24.85 21.87
C ASN A 35 -34.54 -23.78 22.81
N SER A 36 -34.70 -23.96 24.12
CA SER A 36 -34.30 -22.96 25.13
C SER A 36 -32.81 -22.95 25.49
N ALA A 37 -31.99 -23.85 24.93
CA ALA A 37 -30.57 -24.01 25.28
C ALA A 37 -29.65 -22.88 24.76
N ARG A 38 -30.20 -21.80 24.18
CA ARG A 38 -29.43 -20.75 23.47
C ARG A 38 -29.49 -19.36 24.13
N GLY A 39 -30.04 -19.25 25.35
CA GLY A 39 -30.13 -17.99 26.09
C GLY A 39 -28.78 -17.31 26.34
N ASP A 40 -27.73 -18.09 26.63
CA ASP A 40 -26.38 -17.55 26.87
C ASP A 40 -25.79 -16.88 25.62
N ARG A 41 -26.07 -17.42 24.43
CA ARG A 41 -25.63 -16.82 23.16
C ARG A 41 -26.39 -15.52 22.86
N LEU A 42 -27.68 -15.47 23.17
CA LEU A 42 -28.49 -14.25 23.02
C LEU A 42 -27.95 -13.11 23.88
N ALA A 43 -27.63 -13.38 25.15
CA ALA A 43 -27.03 -12.39 26.04
C ALA A 43 -25.66 -11.91 25.53
N ALA A 44 -24.85 -12.80 24.96
CA ALA A 44 -23.56 -12.43 24.35
C ALA A 44 -23.74 -11.52 23.12
N ILE A 45 -24.71 -11.82 22.24
CA ILE A 45 -25.02 -10.97 21.07
C ILE A 45 -25.44 -9.57 21.52
N GLU A 46 -26.29 -9.44 22.54
CA GLU A 46 -26.71 -8.14 23.04
C GLU A 46 -25.55 -7.31 23.58
N GLN A 47 -24.60 -7.93 24.27
CA GLN A 47 -23.37 -7.26 24.71
C GLN A 47 -22.48 -6.83 23.54
N GLU A 48 -22.38 -7.64 22.48
CA GLU A 48 -21.66 -7.32 21.26
C GLU A 48 -22.33 -6.16 20.49
N GLU A 49 -23.66 -6.17 20.36
CA GLU A 49 -24.44 -5.09 19.74
C GLU A 49 -24.21 -3.76 20.45
N ILE A 50 -24.33 -3.74 21.79
CA ILE A 50 -24.10 -2.52 22.58
C ILE A 50 -22.69 -1.98 22.35
N ARG A 51 -21.68 -2.86 22.36
CA ARG A 51 -20.29 -2.47 22.12
C ARG A 51 -20.11 -1.87 20.72
N LEU A 52 -20.68 -2.51 19.70
CA LEU A 52 -20.58 -2.06 18.31
C LEU A 52 -21.33 -0.75 18.08
N ILE A 53 -22.51 -0.56 18.69
CA ILE A 53 -23.28 0.69 18.59
C ILE A 53 -22.51 1.86 19.21
N LEU A 54 -21.93 1.67 20.40
CA LEU A 54 -21.11 2.71 21.04
C LEU A 54 -19.88 3.05 20.19
N ALA A 55 -19.20 2.06 19.65
CA ALA A 55 -18.06 2.29 18.75
C ALA A 55 -18.49 3.00 17.46
N LEU A 56 -19.64 2.63 16.90
CA LEU A 56 -20.18 3.25 15.69
C LEU A 56 -20.50 4.73 15.92
N ASP A 57 -21.12 5.08 17.05
CA ASP A 57 -21.45 6.47 17.41
C ASP A 57 -20.17 7.33 17.53
N THR A 58 -19.12 6.80 18.18
CA THR A 58 -17.82 7.50 18.24
C THR A 58 -17.19 7.72 16.86
N LEU A 59 -17.34 6.75 15.95
CA LEU A 59 -16.82 6.83 14.59
C LEU A 59 -17.64 7.79 13.72
N GLU A 60 -18.98 7.79 13.86
CA GLU A 60 -19.88 8.68 13.13
C GLU A 60 -19.70 10.14 13.55
N THR A 61 -19.51 10.39 14.85
CA THR A 61 -19.20 11.73 15.37
C THR A 61 -17.84 12.23 14.86
N GLN A 62 -16.81 11.39 14.86
CA GLN A 62 -15.51 11.71 14.25
C GLN A 62 -15.67 12.01 12.75
N TYR A 63 -16.37 11.14 12.01
CA TYR A 63 -16.60 11.31 10.58
C TYR A 63 -17.31 12.64 10.25
N GLY A 64 -18.32 13.01 11.03
CA GLY A 64 -19.03 14.28 10.86
C GLY A 64 -18.12 15.49 11.05
N GLN A 65 -17.24 15.46 12.07
CA GLN A 65 -16.26 16.52 12.29
C GLN A 65 -15.22 16.60 11.17
N GLU A 66 -14.71 15.46 10.72
CA GLU A 66 -13.79 15.39 9.58
C GLU A 66 -14.42 15.96 8.30
N LEU A 67 -15.69 15.62 8.03
CA LEU A 67 -16.41 16.10 6.86
C LEU A 67 -16.53 17.63 6.88
N GLN A 68 -16.95 18.21 8.01
CA GLN A 68 -17.07 19.66 8.16
C GLN A 68 -15.74 20.39 7.93
N LEU A 69 -14.66 19.88 8.53
CA LEU A 69 -13.33 20.47 8.37
C LEU A 69 -12.82 20.32 6.94
N THR A 70 -13.08 19.18 6.31
CA THR A 70 -12.70 18.90 4.91
C THR A 70 -13.44 19.83 3.95
N GLU A 71 -14.73 20.04 4.14
CA GLU A 71 -15.52 20.99 3.35
C GLU A 71 -15.02 22.44 3.51
N ALA A 72 -14.73 22.85 4.75
CA ALA A 72 -14.16 24.17 5.03
C ALA A 72 -12.79 24.36 4.35
N LEU A 73 -11.93 23.33 4.39
CA LEU A 73 -10.64 23.33 3.70
C LEU A 73 -10.78 23.44 2.18
N LEU A 74 -11.71 22.69 1.60
CA LEU A 74 -11.99 22.76 0.16
C LEU A 74 -12.52 24.13 -0.26
N ALA A 75 -13.34 24.78 0.58
CA ALA A 75 -13.79 26.15 0.35
C ALA A 75 -12.61 27.13 0.41
N CYS A 76 -11.78 27.07 1.45
CA CYS A 76 -10.61 27.96 1.60
C CYS A 76 -9.59 27.77 0.48
N ARG A 77 -9.40 26.54 -0.04
CA ARG A 77 -8.50 26.27 -1.18
C ARG A 77 -8.93 26.94 -2.48
N ARG A 78 -10.22 27.27 -2.63
CA ARG A 78 -10.73 27.99 -3.81
C ARG A 78 -10.47 29.50 -3.72
N ASP A 79 -10.33 30.03 -2.51
CA ASP A 79 -10.18 31.46 -2.22
C ASP A 79 -8.74 31.80 -1.78
N ILE A 80 -7.94 32.36 -2.69
CA ILE A 80 -6.52 32.72 -2.43
C ILE A 80 -6.36 33.66 -1.22
N SER A 81 -7.34 34.50 -0.94
CA SER A 81 -7.31 35.42 0.22
C SER A 81 -7.41 34.71 1.58
N ARG A 82 -7.93 33.47 1.62
CA ARG A 82 -8.15 32.69 2.86
C ARG A 82 -7.05 31.66 3.12
N GLN A 83 -5.93 31.79 2.44
CA GLN A 83 -4.82 30.83 2.51
C GLN A 83 -4.22 30.70 3.92
N ALA A 84 -4.31 31.76 4.74
CA ALA A 84 -3.88 31.73 6.14
C ALA A 84 -4.76 30.83 7.03
N GLU A 85 -6.04 30.67 6.71
CA GLU A 85 -6.97 29.82 7.47
C GLU A 85 -6.74 28.32 7.20
N ILE A 86 -6.05 27.99 6.09
CA ILE A 86 -5.80 26.60 5.69
C ILE A 86 -4.92 25.88 6.71
N SER A 87 -3.88 26.53 7.25
CA SER A 87 -2.99 25.90 8.24
C SER A 87 -3.72 25.58 9.55
N ASP A 88 -4.61 26.46 9.98
CA ASP A 88 -5.36 26.30 11.23
C ASP A 88 -6.38 25.17 11.08
N LEU A 89 -7.10 25.14 9.96
CA LEU A 89 -8.05 24.07 9.63
C LEU A 89 -7.35 22.72 9.43
N GLN A 90 -6.16 22.69 8.82
CA GLN A 90 -5.36 21.46 8.71
C GLN A 90 -4.93 20.95 10.08
N THR A 91 -4.51 21.84 10.98
CA THR A 91 -4.12 21.47 12.34
C THR A 91 -5.32 20.91 13.12
N ALA A 92 -6.49 21.55 12.99
CA ALA A 92 -7.73 21.06 13.58
C ALA A 92 -8.12 19.67 13.03
N LEU A 93 -7.97 19.46 11.71
CA LEU A 93 -8.25 18.16 11.09
C LEU A 93 -7.33 17.06 11.62
N ILE A 94 -6.03 17.34 11.73
CA ILE A 94 -5.05 16.39 12.29
C ILE A 94 -5.41 16.04 13.75
N ALA A 95 -5.86 17.02 14.53
CA ALA A 95 -6.26 16.81 15.93
C ALA A 95 -7.51 15.91 16.06
N VAL A 96 -8.48 16.04 15.15
CA VAL A 96 -9.67 15.18 15.11
C VAL A 96 -9.32 13.77 14.63
N GLN A 97 -8.46 13.65 13.62
CA GLN A 97 -8.12 12.36 12.99
C GLN A 97 -7.30 11.44 13.91
N GLN A 98 -6.51 11.98 14.84
CA GLN A 98 -5.72 11.22 15.83
C GLN A 98 -4.92 10.03 15.23
N GLY A 99 -4.49 10.15 13.97
CA GLY A 99 -3.77 9.11 13.23
C GLY A 99 -4.61 8.04 12.53
N ASN A 100 -5.95 8.07 12.67
CA ASN A 100 -6.89 7.18 11.98
C ASN A 100 -7.86 8.00 11.11
N PRO A 101 -7.42 8.52 9.96
CA PRO A 101 -8.26 9.33 9.09
C PRO A 101 -9.38 8.49 8.46
N LEU A 102 -10.63 8.97 8.58
CA LEU A 102 -11.79 8.38 7.90
C LEU A 102 -11.98 8.98 6.51
N LEU A 103 -11.59 10.23 6.36
CA LEU A 103 -11.59 10.97 5.10
C LEU A 103 -10.17 11.39 4.72
N GLY A 104 -9.76 11.00 3.51
CA GLY A 104 -8.52 11.48 2.90
C GLY A 104 -8.80 12.63 1.96
N LEU A 105 -8.49 13.86 2.38
CA LEU A 105 -8.62 15.07 1.53
C LEU A 105 -7.61 15.06 0.38
N ASP A 106 -6.37 14.66 0.68
CA ASP A 106 -5.26 14.69 -0.26
C ASP A 106 -4.86 13.27 -0.69
N VAL A 107 -4.31 13.17 -1.90
CA VAL A 107 -3.84 11.90 -2.45
C VAL A 107 -2.38 11.68 -2.06
N ASP A 108 -2.16 10.73 -1.14
CA ASP A 108 -0.81 10.36 -0.72
C ASP A 108 -0.07 9.51 -1.76
N VAL A 109 1.26 9.54 -1.69
CA VAL A 109 2.16 8.69 -2.51
C VAL A 109 1.76 7.22 -2.42
N ARG A 110 1.40 6.75 -1.23
CA ARG A 110 0.96 5.38 -1.00
C ARG A 110 -0.32 5.06 -1.78
N THR A 111 -1.29 5.97 -1.79
CA THR A 111 -2.56 5.81 -2.52
C THR A 111 -2.30 5.71 -4.03
N VAL A 112 -1.44 6.57 -4.57
CA VAL A 112 -1.03 6.48 -5.98
C VAL A 112 -0.35 5.16 -6.29
N ALA A 113 0.59 4.74 -5.43
CA ALA A 113 1.32 3.50 -5.60
C ALA A 113 0.39 2.26 -5.56
N THR A 114 -0.64 2.26 -4.72
CA THR A 114 -1.66 1.19 -4.69
C THR A 114 -2.41 1.11 -6.01
N VAL A 115 -2.88 2.23 -6.56
CA VAL A 115 -3.57 2.25 -7.86
C VAL A 115 -2.68 1.73 -8.98
N ILE A 116 -1.41 2.14 -9.00
CA ILE A 116 -0.43 1.65 -9.98
C ILE A 116 -0.20 0.15 -9.80
N ALA A 117 -0.05 -0.33 -8.55
CA ALA A 117 0.13 -1.75 -8.26
C ALA A 117 -1.05 -2.59 -8.77
N ASP A 118 -2.27 -2.13 -8.51
CA ASP A 118 -3.50 -2.83 -8.92
C ASP A 118 -3.62 -2.89 -10.46
N TRP A 119 -3.20 -1.84 -11.16
CA TRP A 119 -3.27 -1.79 -12.63
C TRP A 119 -2.12 -2.53 -13.33
N THR A 120 -0.93 -2.55 -12.72
CA THR A 120 0.26 -3.14 -13.33
C THR A 120 0.57 -4.56 -12.86
N GLY A 121 0.01 -4.97 -11.71
CA GLY A 121 0.37 -6.20 -11.02
C GLY A 121 1.74 -6.18 -10.34
N VAL A 122 2.44 -5.04 -10.35
CA VAL A 122 3.72 -4.88 -9.63
C VAL A 122 3.40 -4.70 -8.14
N PRO A 123 3.99 -5.49 -7.23
CA PRO A 123 3.64 -5.42 -5.82
C PRO A 123 3.98 -4.05 -5.20
N LEU A 124 3.08 -3.53 -4.35
CA LEU A 124 3.25 -2.26 -3.65
C LEU A 124 4.59 -2.18 -2.90
N SER A 125 5.03 -3.29 -2.31
CA SER A 125 6.32 -3.37 -1.61
C SER A 125 7.52 -3.12 -2.52
N SER A 126 7.40 -3.35 -3.83
CA SER A 126 8.46 -3.01 -4.79
C SER A 126 8.40 -1.56 -5.24
N LEU A 127 7.20 -0.96 -5.30
CA LEU A 127 7.03 0.46 -5.63
C LEU A 127 7.43 1.39 -4.47
N MET A 128 7.24 0.95 -3.23
CA MET A 128 7.58 1.71 -2.03
C MET A 128 9.01 1.47 -1.53
N LYS A 129 9.79 0.60 -2.20
CA LYS A 129 11.18 0.37 -1.84
C LYS A 129 12.02 1.58 -2.18
N ASP A 130 12.86 1.97 -1.24
CA ASP A 130 13.89 2.96 -1.49
C ASP A 130 14.98 2.37 -2.40
N GLU A 131 15.00 2.84 -3.64
CA GLU A 131 15.96 2.45 -4.67
C GLU A 131 17.41 2.69 -4.20
N GLN A 132 17.67 3.72 -3.38
CA GLN A 132 19.01 4.00 -2.87
C GLN A 132 19.48 2.89 -1.93
N THR A 133 18.63 2.48 -1.00
CA THR A 133 18.89 1.38 -0.07
C THR A 133 19.04 0.04 -0.80
N GLU A 134 18.28 -0.18 -1.88
CA GLU A 134 18.42 -1.37 -2.72
C GLU A 134 19.78 -1.41 -3.45
N LEU A 135 20.25 -0.27 -3.96
CA LEU A 135 21.57 -0.17 -4.60
C LEU A 135 22.73 -0.41 -3.62
N LEU A 136 22.57 0.01 -2.36
CA LEU A 136 23.57 -0.23 -1.31
C LEU A 136 23.64 -1.71 -0.91
N SER A 137 22.50 -2.40 -0.90
CA SER A 137 22.40 -3.84 -0.56
C SER A 137 22.54 -4.78 -1.78
N LEU A 138 22.74 -4.22 -2.97
CA LEU A 138 22.82 -4.96 -4.23
C LEU A 138 23.96 -6.00 -4.24
N GLU A 139 25.14 -5.64 -3.74
CA GLU A 139 26.32 -6.53 -3.71
C GLU A 139 26.05 -7.77 -2.84
N GLU A 140 25.47 -7.57 -1.65
CA GLU A 140 25.13 -8.64 -0.72
C GLU A 140 24.01 -9.55 -1.27
N SER A 141 22.97 -8.94 -1.85
CA SER A 141 21.84 -9.69 -2.43
C SER A 141 22.25 -10.56 -3.62
N LEU A 142 23.16 -10.06 -4.48
CA LEU A 142 23.73 -10.85 -5.58
C LEU A 142 24.70 -11.93 -5.07
N GLY A 143 25.48 -11.64 -4.03
CA GLY A 143 26.40 -12.60 -3.39
C GLY A 143 25.70 -13.85 -2.84
N LYS A 144 24.44 -13.72 -2.37
CA LYS A 144 23.60 -14.86 -1.96
C LYS A 144 23.33 -15.86 -3.10
N ARG A 145 23.41 -15.41 -4.36
CA ARG A 145 23.14 -16.22 -5.55
C ARG A 145 24.39 -16.55 -6.35
N VAL A 146 25.44 -15.73 -6.23
CA VAL A 146 26.69 -15.85 -7.00
C VAL A 146 27.86 -16.02 -6.04
N VAL A 147 28.39 -17.24 -5.99
CA VAL A 147 29.49 -17.61 -5.10
C VAL A 147 30.83 -17.42 -5.81
N GLY A 148 31.80 -16.80 -5.13
CA GLY A 148 33.20 -16.72 -5.58
C GLY A 148 33.52 -15.64 -6.62
N GLN A 149 32.64 -14.65 -6.81
CA GLN A 149 32.85 -13.53 -7.75
C GLN A 149 32.75 -12.14 -7.10
N GLU A 150 33.22 -11.99 -5.87
CA GLU A 150 33.08 -10.76 -5.08
C GLU A 150 33.63 -9.51 -5.81
N ALA A 151 34.80 -9.62 -6.44
CA ALA A 151 35.41 -8.51 -7.19
C ALA A 151 34.60 -8.09 -8.44
N ALA A 152 33.89 -9.03 -9.07
CA ALA A 152 33.03 -8.71 -10.21
C ALA A 152 31.72 -8.06 -9.75
N LEU A 153 31.13 -8.56 -8.67
CA LEU A 153 29.91 -8.01 -8.08
C LEU A 153 30.13 -6.57 -7.59
N SER A 154 31.25 -6.28 -6.92
CA SER A 154 31.58 -4.91 -6.47
C SER A 154 31.80 -3.95 -7.65
N ALA A 155 32.43 -4.42 -8.73
CA ALA A 155 32.60 -3.62 -9.94
C ALA A 155 31.26 -3.28 -10.62
N ILE A 156 30.33 -4.24 -10.70
CA ILE A 156 28.99 -4.05 -11.27
C ILE A 156 28.18 -3.08 -10.42
N ALA A 157 28.12 -3.29 -9.10
CA ALA A 157 27.33 -2.45 -8.21
C ALA A 157 27.88 -1.02 -8.13
N ARG A 158 29.20 -0.83 -8.13
CA ARG A 158 29.82 0.50 -8.23
C ARG A 158 29.43 1.21 -9.52
N ARG A 159 29.39 0.50 -10.65
CA ARG A 159 28.98 1.06 -11.94
C ARG A 159 27.49 1.40 -11.99
N LEU A 160 26.63 0.55 -11.42
CA LEU A 160 25.20 0.84 -11.31
C LEU A 160 24.94 2.09 -10.45
N ARG A 161 25.63 2.21 -9.31
CA ARG A 161 25.59 3.40 -8.45
C ARG A 161 26.01 4.66 -9.22
N ALA A 162 27.15 4.61 -9.92
CA ALA A 162 27.65 5.74 -10.71
C ALA A 162 26.71 6.13 -11.86
N ALA A 163 26.05 5.16 -12.48
CA ALA A 163 25.07 5.41 -13.54
C ALA A 163 23.81 6.11 -13.01
N LYS A 164 23.38 5.76 -11.81
CA LYS A 164 22.21 6.35 -11.15
C LYS A 164 22.46 7.75 -10.60
N THR A 165 23.69 8.06 -10.20
CA THR A 165 24.09 9.42 -9.75
C THR A 165 24.37 10.38 -10.91
N GLY A 166 24.16 9.98 -12.17
CA GLY A 166 24.44 10.83 -13.33
C GLY A 166 25.93 11.12 -13.55
N LEU A 167 26.83 10.41 -12.86
CA LEU A 167 28.29 10.56 -13.01
C LEU A 167 28.83 9.82 -14.25
N THR A 168 27.93 9.24 -15.06
CA THR A 168 28.24 8.61 -16.34
C THR A 168 27.64 9.42 -17.48
N PRO A 169 28.29 9.49 -18.66
CA PRO A 169 27.79 10.24 -19.80
C PRO A 169 26.37 9.79 -20.20
N GLU A 170 25.46 10.76 -20.35
CA GLU A 170 24.01 10.55 -20.59
C GLU A 170 23.69 9.67 -21.81
N ASN A 171 24.62 9.60 -22.77
CA ASN A 171 24.47 8.85 -24.03
C ASN A 171 25.24 7.51 -24.07
N GLY A 172 25.78 7.03 -22.94
CA GLY A 172 26.54 5.78 -22.87
C GLY A 172 25.66 4.55 -22.59
N PRO A 173 25.93 3.37 -23.19
CA PRO A 173 25.21 2.14 -22.82
C PRO A 173 25.48 1.79 -21.35
N GLN A 174 24.42 1.70 -20.56
CA GLN A 174 24.50 1.48 -19.11
C GLN A 174 25.08 0.10 -18.73
N GLY A 175 25.14 -0.85 -19.67
CA GLY A 175 25.43 -2.26 -19.39
C GLY A 175 26.37 -3.00 -20.34
N CYS A 176 27.31 -2.33 -21.03
CA CYS A 176 28.27 -3.07 -21.86
C CYS A 176 29.41 -3.63 -20.99
N SER A 177 29.32 -4.91 -20.64
CA SER A 177 30.35 -5.66 -19.92
C SER A 177 30.76 -6.86 -20.76
N CYS A 178 32.07 -7.02 -21.01
CA CYS A 178 32.60 -8.24 -21.62
C CYS A 178 33.03 -9.19 -20.51
N TRP A 179 32.32 -10.30 -20.35
CA TRP A 179 32.71 -11.36 -19.42
C TRP A 179 33.51 -12.42 -20.17
N SER A 180 34.77 -12.58 -19.81
CA SER A 180 35.58 -13.72 -20.22
C SER A 180 35.66 -14.71 -19.05
N GLY A 181 35.20 -15.95 -19.27
CA GLY A 181 35.24 -17.00 -18.27
C GLY A 181 35.68 -18.32 -18.89
N ARG A 182 36.52 -19.09 -18.19
CA ARG A 182 36.77 -20.49 -18.53
C ARG A 182 35.48 -21.27 -18.24
N ALA A 183 34.90 -21.91 -19.25
CA ALA A 183 33.73 -22.75 -19.06
C ALA A 183 34.05 -23.87 -18.04
N ALA A 184 33.41 -23.84 -16.88
CA ALA A 184 33.49 -24.94 -15.93
C ALA A 184 32.66 -26.13 -16.48
N PRO A 185 33.14 -27.39 -16.38
CA PRO A 185 32.39 -28.54 -16.82
C PRO A 185 31.26 -28.86 -15.83
N ALA A 186 30.10 -28.21 -15.99
CA ALA A 186 28.90 -28.51 -15.22
C ALA A 186 27.98 -29.46 -15.98
N LYS A 187 27.55 -30.53 -15.31
CA LYS A 187 26.64 -31.55 -15.82
C LYS A 187 25.40 -30.95 -16.48
N ARG A 188 25.15 -31.45 -17.69
CA ARG A 188 24.04 -31.18 -18.60
C ARG A 188 22.67 -31.30 -17.91
N LYS A 189 22.04 -30.18 -17.58
CA LYS A 189 20.56 -30.09 -17.52
C LYS A 189 20.09 -29.17 -18.65
N ARG A 190 19.21 -29.73 -19.48
CA ARG A 190 18.62 -29.14 -20.70
C ARG A 190 18.32 -27.65 -20.53
N ARG A 191 18.87 -26.82 -21.43
CA ARG A 191 18.34 -25.50 -21.77
C ARG A 191 18.07 -25.43 -23.26
N SER A 192 16.89 -24.93 -23.60
CA SER A 192 16.42 -24.56 -24.93
C SER A 192 17.36 -23.51 -25.56
N PRO A 193 17.47 -23.45 -26.90
CA PRO A 193 18.42 -22.59 -27.57
C PRO A 193 17.92 -21.14 -27.55
N TRP A 194 18.63 -20.25 -26.84
CA TRP A 194 18.53 -18.81 -27.05
C TRP A 194 19.56 -18.41 -28.12
N PRO A 195 19.15 -17.86 -29.27
CA PRO A 195 20.11 -17.33 -30.24
C PRO A 195 20.64 -15.97 -29.75
N MET A 196 21.96 -15.86 -29.63
CA MET A 196 22.65 -14.56 -29.51
C MET A 196 22.44 -13.78 -30.82
N ARG A 197 21.66 -12.70 -30.76
CA ARG A 197 21.73 -11.60 -31.72
C ARG A 197 22.11 -10.33 -30.98
N CYS A 198 23.35 -9.89 -31.15
CA CYS A 198 23.74 -8.50 -30.89
C CYS A 198 23.18 -7.65 -32.02
N SER A 199 22.05 -6.97 -31.77
CA SER A 199 21.61 -5.85 -32.59
C SER A 199 22.07 -4.54 -31.93
N ALA A 200 23.13 -3.96 -32.46
CA ALA A 200 23.49 -2.57 -32.20
C ALA A 200 22.42 -1.67 -32.83
N ALA A 201 21.45 -1.23 -32.03
CA ALA A 201 20.47 -0.24 -32.44
C ALA A 201 21.11 1.15 -32.38
N ARG A 202 21.65 1.59 -33.51
CA ARG A 202 22.04 2.97 -33.79
C ARG A 202 20.75 3.79 -33.94
N LYS A 203 20.39 4.63 -32.97
CA LYS A 203 19.34 5.65 -33.15
C LYS A 203 19.97 6.95 -33.67
N ARG A 204 19.38 7.47 -34.75
CA ARG A 204 19.49 8.87 -35.16
C ARG A 204 18.74 9.75 -34.15
#